data_AF-A0A926TCK6-F1
#
_entry.id   AF-A0A926TCK6-F1
#
_cell.length_a   1.000
_cell.length_b   1.000
_cell.length_c   1.000
_cell.angle_alpha   90.00
_cell.angle_beta   90.00
_cell.angle_gamma   90.00
#
_symmetry.space_group_name_H-M   'P 1'
#
loop_
_entity.id
_entity.type
_entity.pdbx_description
1 polymer ?
#
loop_
_entity_poly.entity_id
_entity_poly.type
_entity_poly.pdbx_seq_one_letter_code
_entity_poly.pdbx_strand_id
1 'polypeptide(L)'
;MLLARLKRFLIQPAILSSTIVTAALLGAQQAGVLQPIELKAFDQLMQRRSSTGPDSRLLIVAVTEKDLQTWNWPLPSRVLDNVLGKLGRHQPRVIGLDIFRDLPVEPGHAQLLQRLQQDDRIVPICKHGDGANPETPPPAGVPIDRVGFSDLVEDTDGIIRRS
;
A
#
# COMPACT_ATOMS: atom_id res chain seq x y z
N MET A 1 -47.53 19.89 -28.17
CA MET A 1 -48.07 19.58 -26.82
C MET A 1 -47.06 18.89 -25.90
N LEU A 2 -46.30 17.89 -26.38
CA LEU A 2 -45.29 17.16 -25.61
C LEU A 2 -44.14 18.05 -25.10
N LEU A 3 -43.57 18.92 -25.96
CA LEU A 3 -42.50 19.85 -25.57
C LEU A 3 -42.92 20.85 -24.48
N ALA A 4 -44.17 21.33 -24.50
CA ALA A 4 -44.68 22.26 -23.49
C ALA A 4 -44.90 21.58 -22.13
N ARG A 5 -45.32 20.30 -22.14
CA ARG A 5 -45.41 19.47 -20.92
C ARG A 5 -44.03 19.14 -20.35
N LEU A 6 -43.06 18.84 -21.22
CA LEU A 6 -41.67 18.62 -20.82
C LEU A 6 -41.02 19.88 -20.24
N LYS A 7 -41.24 21.04 -20.85
CA LYS A 7 -40.76 22.34 -20.33
C LYS A 7 -41.40 22.66 -18.98
N ARG A 8 -42.70 22.42 -18.81
CA ARG A 8 -43.42 22.63 -17.54
C ARG A 8 -43.00 21.64 -16.45
N PHE A 9 -42.57 20.44 -16.83
CA PHE A 9 -41.96 19.45 -15.92
C PHE A 9 -40.56 19.93 -15.49
N LEU A 10 -39.69 20.33 -16.42
CA LEU A 10 -38.34 20.83 -16.15
C LEU A 10 -38.30 22.13 -15.32
N ILE A 11 -39.34 22.97 -15.39
CA ILE A 11 -39.45 24.23 -14.61
C ILE A 11 -40.09 23.97 -13.23
N GLN A 12 -40.40 22.72 -12.87
CA GLN A 12 -40.84 22.43 -11.50
C GLN A 12 -39.76 22.86 -10.51
N PRO A 13 -40.11 23.64 -9.47
CA PRO A 13 -39.13 24.21 -8.55
C PRO A 13 -38.29 23.12 -7.86
N ALA A 14 -38.86 21.93 -7.67
CA ALA A 14 -38.15 20.77 -7.14
C ALA A 14 -37.06 20.22 -8.08
N ILE A 15 -37.31 20.19 -9.40
CA ILE A 15 -36.34 19.70 -10.39
C ILE A 15 -35.23 20.75 -10.59
N LEU A 16 -35.60 22.03 -10.60
CA LEU A 16 -34.62 23.11 -10.73
C LEU A 16 -33.72 23.18 -9.49
N SER A 17 -34.29 23.11 -8.28
CA SER A 17 -33.52 23.14 -7.04
C SER A 17 -32.63 21.91 -6.89
N SER A 18 -33.12 20.71 -7.23
CA SER A 18 -32.31 19.48 -7.18
C SER A 18 -31.13 19.57 -8.15
N THR A 19 -31.36 20.04 -9.38
CA THR A 19 -30.30 20.18 -10.40
C THR A 19 -29.23 21.18 -9.95
N ILE A 20 -29.63 22.32 -9.39
CA ILE A 20 -28.70 23.33 -8.88
C ILE A 20 -27.86 22.77 -7.72
N VAL A 21 -28.51 22.11 -6.76
CA VAL A 21 -27.80 21.51 -5.61
C VAL A 21 -26.84 20.43 -6.08
N THR A 22 -27.26 19.54 -6.97
CA THR A 22 -26.38 18.51 -7.53
C THR A 22 -25.18 19.12 -8.27
N ALA A 23 -25.41 20.14 -9.11
CA ALA A 23 -24.32 20.82 -9.81
C ALA A 23 -23.34 21.50 -8.84
N ALA A 24 -23.84 22.14 -7.79
CA ALA A 24 -23.02 22.77 -6.76
C ALA A 24 -22.19 21.74 -5.97
N LEU A 25 -22.79 20.59 -5.60
CA LEU A 25 -22.10 19.51 -4.92
C LEU A 25 -21.00 18.90 -5.78
N LEU A 26 -21.29 18.60 -7.06
CA LEU A 26 -20.29 18.10 -8.00
C LEU A 26 -19.15 19.10 -8.20
N GLY A 27 -19.46 20.39 -8.28
CA GLY A 27 -18.45 21.46 -8.35
C GLY A 27 -17.57 21.51 -7.10
N ALA A 28 -18.18 21.44 -5.91
CA ALA A 28 -17.45 21.43 -4.64
C ALA A 28 -16.58 20.17 -4.47
N GLN A 29 -17.07 19.01 -4.92
CA GLN A 29 -16.34 17.75 -4.89
C GLN A 29 -15.15 17.78 -5.84
N GLN A 30 -15.33 18.24 -7.09
CA GLN A 30 -14.25 18.36 -8.07
C GLN A 30 -13.17 19.35 -7.62
N ALA A 31 -13.56 20.40 -6.88
CA ALA A 31 -12.64 21.37 -6.29
C ALA A 31 -12.00 20.89 -4.97
N GLY A 32 -12.33 19.69 -4.47
CA GLY A 32 -11.79 19.14 -3.22
C GLY A 32 -12.28 19.84 -1.95
N VAL A 33 -13.27 20.72 -2.03
CA VAL A 33 -13.75 21.52 -0.89
C VAL A 33 -14.35 20.64 0.21
N LEU A 34 -14.97 19.52 -0.18
CA LEU A 34 -15.59 18.57 0.74
C LEU A 34 -14.61 17.55 1.31
N GLN A 35 -13.44 17.37 0.67
CA GLN A 35 -12.47 16.32 1.01
C GLN A 35 -12.04 16.33 2.49
N PRO A 36 -11.71 17.48 3.12
CA PRO A 36 -11.30 17.47 4.54
C PRO A 36 -12.39 16.99 5.49
N ILE A 37 -13.67 17.21 5.15
CA ILE A 37 -14.81 16.77 5.97
C ILE A 37 -15.03 15.27 5.76
N GLU A 38 -14.94 14.81 4.52
CA GLU A 38 -15.07 13.40 4.16
C GLU A 38 -13.99 12.55 4.83
N LEU A 39 -12.73 12.98 4.78
CA LEU A 39 -11.61 12.31 5.42
C LEU A 39 -11.79 12.23 6.95
N LYS A 40 -12.18 13.32 7.60
CA LYS A 40 -12.47 13.32 9.05
C LYS A 40 -13.63 12.39 9.41
N ALA A 41 -14.69 12.37 8.62
CA ALA A 41 -15.82 11.47 8.83
C ALA A 41 -15.39 10.01 8.67
N PHE A 42 -14.57 9.70 7.65
CA PHE A 42 -13.99 8.38 7.45
C PHE A 42 -13.12 7.96 8.64
N ASP A 43 -12.23 8.83 9.12
CA ASP A 43 -11.35 8.55 10.24
C ASP A 43 -12.15 8.22 11.52
N GLN A 44 -13.20 8.98 11.81
CA GLN A 44 -14.09 8.70 12.94
C GLN A 44 -14.81 7.36 12.80
N LEU A 45 -15.27 7.02 11.59
CA LEU A 45 -15.91 5.73 11.34
C LEU A 45 -14.92 4.57 11.48
N MET A 46 -13.67 4.74 11.05
CA MET A 46 -12.62 3.74 11.23
C MET A 46 -12.27 3.53 12.70
N GLN A 47 -12.13 4.61 13.48
CA GLN A 47 -11.85 4.51 14.92
C GLN A 47 -12.97 3.83 15.71
N ARG A 48 -14.22 3.90 15.24
CA ARG A 48 -15.37 3.22 15.86
C ARG A 48 -15.45 1.73 15.53
N ARG A 49 -14.65 1.22 14.58
CA ARG A 49 -14.62 -0.21 14.27
C ARG A 49 -13.96 -0.96 15.43
N SER A 50 -14.55 -2.10 15.81
CA SER A 50 -13.93 -3.03 16.75
C SER A 50 -12.63 -3.58 16.17
N SER A 51 -11.57 -3.61 16.96
CA SER A 51 -10.33 -4.30 16.58
C SER A 51 -10.61 -5.79 16.39
N THR A 52 -10.26 -6.33 15.22
CA THR A 52 -10.36 -7.77 14.92
C THR A 52 -9.25 -8.59 15.58
N GLY A 53 -8.31 -7.94 16.27
CA GLY A 53 -7.12 -8.58 16.83
C GLY A 53 -6.13 -9.08 15.76
N PRO A 54 -5.02 -9.71 16.18
CA PRO A 54 -4.07 -10.32 15.26
C PRO A 54 -4.68 -11.50 14.51
N ASP A 55 -4.44 -11.59 13.20
CA ASP A 55 -4.86 -12.74 12.40
C ASP A 55 -3.89 -13.90 12.60
N SER A 56 -4.38 -15.02 13.16
CA SER A 56 -3.59 -16.23 13.42
C SER A 56 -2.96 -16.88 12.19
N ARG A 57 -3.40 -16.51 10.98
CA ARG A 57 -2.83 -16.99 9.72
C ARG A 57 -1.57 -16.24 9.31
N LEU A 58 -1.28 -15.11 9.94
CA LEU A 58 -0.15 -14.24 9.60
C LEU A 58 0.97 -14.43 10.63
N LEU A 59 2.18 -14.69 10.14
CA LEU A 59 3.40 -14.70 10.94
C LEU A 59 4.23 -13.46 10.61
N ILE A 60 4.55 -12.66 11.62
CA ILE A 60 5.45 -11.53 11.49
C ILE A 60 6.82 -11.93 12.05
N VAL A 61 7.85 -11.86 11.21
CA VAL A 61 9.25 -12.04 11.62
C VAL A 61 9.89 -10.67 11.63
N ALA A 62 10.05 -10.10 12.82
CA ALA A 62 10.64 -8.78 13.00
C ALA A 62 12.16 -8.86 13.15
N VAL A 63 12.86 -7.84 12.64
CA VAL A 63 14.27 -7.58 12.99
C VAL A 63 14.26 -6.71 14.25
N THR A 64 14.79 -7.24 15.35
CA THR A 64 14.84 -6.53 16.64
C THR A 64 16.16 -5.78 16.80
N GLU A 65 16.20 -4.86 17.76
CA GLU A 65 17.44 -4.14 18.13
C GLU A 65 18.59 -5.10 18.50
N LYS A 66 18.27 -6.21 19.17
CA LYS A 66 19.25 -7.25 19.52
C LYS A 66 19.83 -7.92 18.27
N ASP A 67 19.02 -8.11 17.24
CA ASP A 67 19.46 -8.68 15.97
C ASP A 67 20.40 -7.70 15.24
N LEU A 68 20.09 -6.40 15.27
CA LEU A 68 20.95 -5.36 14.71
C LEU A 68 22.29 -5.25 15.45
N GLN A 69 22.30 -5.36 16.78
CA GLN A 69 23.55 -5.40 17.54
C GLN A 69 24.41 -6.63 17.20
N THR A 70 23.78 -7.72 16.74
CA THR A 70 24.48 -8.97 16.41
C THR A 70 25.00 -8.98 14.97
N TRP A 71 24.20 -8.53 14.01
CA TRP A 71 24.50 -8.65 12.58
C TRP A 71 24.76 -7.34 11.85
N ASN A 72 24.54 -6.21 12.53
CA ASN A 72 24.55 -4.86 11.98
C ASN A 72 23.55 -4.64 10.83
N TRP A 73 23.41 -3.39 10.40
CA TRP A 73 22.64 -3.05 9.20
C TRP A 73 23.57 -2.62 8.05
N PRO A 74 23.33 -3.07 6.80
CA PRO A 74 22.29 -4.02 6.37
C PRO A 74 22.57 -5.46 6.81
N LEU A 75 21.50 -6.22 7.09
CA LEU A 75 21.63 -7.63 7.48
C LEU A 75 22.35 -8.45 6.38
N PRO A 76 23.33 -9.30 6.72
CA PRO A 76 23.99 -10.17 5.75
C PRO A 76 23.00 -11.03 4.96
N SER A 77 23.20 -11.16 3.64
CA SER A 77 22.29 -11.94 2.78
C SER A 77 22.16 -13.40 3.21
N ARG A 78 23.23 -14.01 3.74
CA ARG A 78 23.21 -15.34 4.36
C ARG A 78 22.17 -15.46 5.48
N VAL A 79 22.00 -14.43 6.31
CA VAL A 79 21.05 -14.45 7.43
C VAL A 79 19.62 -14.50 6.88
N LEU A 80 19.32 -13.66 5.89
CA LEU A 80 18.02 -13.68 5.23
C LEU A 80 17.76 -15.00 4.50
N ASP A 81 18.73 -15.52 3.74
CA ASP A 81 18.58 -16.79 3.03
C ASP A 81 18.28 -17.95 3.99
N ASN A 82 18.95 -17.97 5.15
CA ASN A 82 18.67 -18.96 6.20
C ASN A 82 17.26 -18.82 6.79
N VAL A 83 16.78 -17.59 7.02
CA VAL A 83 15.43 -17.35 7.53
C VAL A 83 14.39 -17.77 6.51
N LEU A 84 14.53 -17.34 5.24
CA LEU A 84 13.63 -17.73 4.15
C LEU A 84 13.64 -19.25 3.93
N GLY A 85 14.81 -19.88 4.04
CA GLY A 85 14.94 -21.34 3.98
C GLY A 85 14.23 -22.06 5.14
N LYS A 86 14.22 -21.49 6.35
CA LYS A 86 13.45 -22.03 7.48
C LYS A 86 11.95 -21.86 7.26
N LEU A 87 11.50 -20.66 6.89
CA LEU A 87 10.09 -20.37 6.61
C LEU A 87 9.56 -21.27 5.49
N GLY A 88 10.33 -21.46 4.42
CA GLY A 88 9.94 -22.29 3.28
C GLY A 88 9.62 -23.75 3.64
N ARG A 89 10.23 -24.31 4.69
CA ARG A 89 9.96 -25.69 5.18
C ARG A 89 8.56 -25.85 5.76
N HIS A 90 7.96 -24.76 6.24
CA HIS A 90 6.60 -24.75 6.78
C HIS A 90 5.53 -24.53 5.69
N GLN A 91 5.94 -24.54 4.40
CA GLN A 91 5.04 -24.40 3.25
C GLN A 91 4.07 -23.21 3.34
N PRO A 92 4.56 -21.98 3.60
CA PRO A 92 3.70 -20.81 3.61
C PRO A 92 3.10 -20.58 2.22
N ARG A 93 1.90 -20.00 2.18
CA ARG A 93 1.26 -19.60 0.92
C ARG A 93 2.04 -18.48 0.21
N VAL A 94 2.59 -17.54 0.97
CA VAL A 94 3.36 -16.39 0.48
C VAL A 94 4.30 -15.91 1.58
N ILE A 95 5.44 -15.33 1.20
CA ILE A 95 6.41 -14.70 2.08
C ILE A 95 6.68 -13.29 1.53
N GLY A 96 6.22 -12.25 2.23
CA GLY A 96 6.62 -10.88 1.93
C GLY A 96 7.99 -10.58 2.56
N LEU A 97 8.91 -10.01 1.78
CA LEU A 97 10.21 -9.56 2.25
C LEU A 97 10.28 -8.03 2.19
N ASP A 98 9.98 -7.38 3.30
CA ASP A 98 10.04 -5.93 3.49
C ASP A 98 11.46 -5.46 3.88
N ILE A 99 12.45 -5.87 3.09
CA ILE A 99 13.86 -5.48 3.25
C ILE A 99 14.46 -5.29 1.86
N PHE A 100 14.91 -4.07 1.55
CA PHE A 100 15.51 -3.75 0.26
C PHE A 100 16.75 -4.61 -0.04
N ARG A 101 16.81 -5.14 -1.26
CA ARG A 101 17.92 -5.97 -1.78
C ARG A 101 18.22 -5.62 -3.24
N ASP A 102 18.18 -4.32 -3.52
CA ASP A 102 18.62 -3.69 -4.78
C ASP A 102 20.14 -3.77 -4.96
N LEU A 103 20.91 -3.62 -3.86
CA LEU A 103 22.37 -3.72 -3.86
C LEU A 103 22.88 -5.05 -3.27
N PRO A 104 24.05 -5.53 -3.72
CA PRO A 104 24.71 -6.69 -3.12
C PRO A 104 25.07 -6.47 -1.65
N VAL A 105 24.70 -7.42 -0.80
CA VAL A 105 25.07 -7.45 0.62
C VAL A 105 25.72 -8.78 0.95
N GLU A 106 27.01 -8.75 1.27
CA GLU A 106 27.77 -9.95 1.63
C GLU A 106 27.79 -10.20 3.15
N PRO A 107 28.07 -11.43 3.61
CA PRO A 107 28.19 -12.66 2.81
C PRO A 107 26.83 -13.22 2.35
N GLY A 108 26.83 -13.88 1.19
CA GLY A 108 25.75 -14.77 0.75
C GLY A 108 24.77 -14.16 -0.24
N HIS A 109 25.17 -13.08 -0.94
CA HIS A 109 24.30 -12.39 -1.89
C HIS A 109 23.82 -13.32 -3.01
N ALA A 110 24.74 -14.08 -3.62
CA ALA A 110 24.41 -14.95 -4.74
C ALA A 110 23.35 -16.01 -4.38
N GLN A 111 23.45 -16.64 -3.20
CA GLN A 111 22.49 -17.63 -2.73
C GLN A 111 21.11 -17.01 -2.48
N LEU A 112 21.08 -15.85 -1.83
CA LEU A 112 19.83 -15.13 -1.60
C LEU A 112 19.18 -14.73 -2.92
N LEU A 113 19.94 -14.14 -3.85
CA LEU A 113 19.44 -13.71 -5.16
C LEU A 113 18.86 -14.89 -5.94
N GLN A 114 19.56 -16.02 -5.96
CA GLN A 114 19.07 -17.25 -6.59
C GLN A 114 17.73 -17.70 -5.97
N ARG A 115 17.60 -17.69 -4.64
CA ARG A 115 16.32 -18.04 -3.99
C ARG A 115 15.23 -17.05 -4.37
N LEU A 116 15.50 -15.75 -4.33
CA LEU A 116 14.52 -14.71 -4.69
C LEU A 116 14.06 -14.82 -6.14
N GLN A 117 14.91 -15.34 -7.05
CA GLN A 117 14.56 -15.60 -8.43
C GLN A 117 13.73 -16.88 -8.59
N GLN A 118 14.08 -17.96 -7.88
CA GLN A 118 13.53 -19.30 -8.08
C GLN A 118 12.29 -19.64 -7.24
N ASP A 119 12.10 -19.04 -6.06
CA ASP A 119 10.96 -19.34 -5.18
C ASP A 119 9.81 -18.36 -5.43
N ASP A 120 8.79 -18.81 -6.17
CA ASP A 120 7.62 -18.01 -6.53
C ASP A 120 6.77 -17.55 -5.35
N ARG A 121 7.00 -18.09 -4.15
CA ARG A 121 6.26 -17.70 -2.94
C ARG A 121 6.86 -16.44 -2.29
N ILE A 122 8.07 -16.04 -2.67
CA ILE A 122 8.77 -14.91 -2.05
C ILE A 122 8.53 -13.66 -2.88
N VAL A 123 7.97 -12.64 -2.23
CA VAL A 123 7.66 -11.34 -2.81
C VAL A 123 8.57 -10.29 -2.17
N PRO A 124 9.71 -9.93 -2.79
CA PRO A 124 10.51 -8.79 -2.36
C PRO A 124 9.82 -7.47 -2.69
N ILE A 125 10.35 -6.39 -2.15
CA ILE A 125 9.81 -5.05 -2.37
C ILE A 125 10.70 -4.19 -3.27
N CYS A 126 10.08 -3.21 -3.90
CA CYS A 126 10.71 -2.00 -4.45
C CYS A 126 10.16 -0.75 -3.73
N LYS A 127 10.71 0.41 -4.09
CA LYS A 127 10.19 1.72 -3.69
C LYS A 127 10.20 2.63 -4.91
N HIS A 128 9.09 3.28 -5.20
CA HIS A 128 9.05 4.30 -6.23
C HIS A 128 9.75 5.57 -5.75
N GLY A 129 10.42 6.24 -6.68
CA GLY A 129 10.96 7.57 -6.40
C GLY A 129 9.83 8.58 -6.18
N ASP A 130 10.10 9.57 -5.33
CA ASP A 130 9.27 10.76 -5.20
C ASP A 130 10.12 12.01 -5.50
N GLY A 131 9.54 13.20 -5.44
CA GLY A 131 10.27 14.45 -5.75
C GLY A 131 11.49 14.71 -4.85
N ALA A 132 11.62 14.02 -3.72
CA ALA A 132 12.71 14.15 -2.76
C ALA A 132 13.60 12.90 -2.66
N ASN A 133 13.08 11.71 -2.98
CA ASN A 133 13.75 10.42 -2.78
C ASN A 133 13.93 9.65 -4.09
N PRO A 134 15.10 9.04 -4.33
CA PRO A 134 15.32 8.19 -5.50
C PRO A 134 14.50 6.89 -5.41
N GLU A 135 14.21 6.32 -6.58
CA GLU A 135 13.63 4.98 -6.72
C GLU A 135 14.60 3.92 -6.18
N THR A 136 14.05 2.87 -5.56
CA THR A 136 14.78 1.66 -5.17
C THR A 136 14.22 0.46 -5.95
N PRO A 137 14.95 -0.08 -6.93
CA PRO A 137 14.46 -1.17 -7.77
C PRO A 137 14.34 -2.48 -6.95
N PRO A 138 13.56 -3.46 -7.43
CA PRO A 138 13.56 -4.79 -6.84
C PRO A 138 14.90 -5.51 -7.05
N PRO A 139 15.14 -6.62 -6.34
CA PRO A 139 16.31 -7.47 -6.58
C PRO A 139 16.40 -7.93 -8.03
N ALA A 140 17.61 -7.92 -8.59
CA ALA A 140 17.83 -8.21 -10.00
C ALA A 140 17.27 -9.59 -10.43
N GLY A 141 16.57 -9.63 -11.56
CA GLY A 141 16.03 -10.87 -12.15
C GLY A 141 14.76 -11.40 -11.50
N VAL A 142 14.15 -10.68 -10.55
CA VAL A 142 12.81 -11.01 -10.05
C VAL A 142 11.75 -10.44 -11.01
N PRO A 143 10.77 -11.24 -11.47
CA PRO A 143 9.66 -10.77 -12.30
C PRO A 143 8.82 -9.69 -11.62
N ILE A 144 8.37 -8.67 -12.37
CA ILE A 144 7.66 -7.51 -11.81
C ILE A 144 6.30 -7.84 -11.21
N ASP A 145 5.63 -8.89 -11.70
CA ASP A 145 4.38 -9.43 -11.15
C ASP A 145 4.58 -10.13 -9.79
N ARG A 146 5.82 -10.35 -9.38
CA ARG A 146 6.23 -10.93 -8.09
C ARG A 146 6.99 -9.93 -7.21
N VAL A 147 6.73 -8.63 -7.38
CA VAL A 147 7.35 -7.55 -6.60
C VAL A 147 6.26 -6.73 -5.92
N GLY A 148 6.40 -6.52 -4.62
CA GLY A 148 5.60 -5.58 -3.83
C GLY A 148 6.24 -4.19 -3.78
N PHE A 149 5.57 -3.22 -3.18
CA PHE A 149 6.11 -1.88 -2.99
C PHE A 149 5.98 -1.43 -1.53
N SER A 150 6.90 -0.59 -1.08
CA SER A 150 6.91 0.00 0.27
C SER A 150 6.41 1.47 0.29
N ASP A 151 5.83 1.93 -0.81
CA ASP A 151 5.36 3.32 -0.96
C ASP A 151 4.10 3.58 -0.14
N LEU A 152 4.09 4.72 0.56
CA LEU A 152 2.94 5.22 1.30
C LEU A 152 2.54 6.57 0.70
N VAL A 153 1.25 6.72 0.41
CA VAL A 153 0.68 7.99 -0.05
C VAL A 153 0.21 8.77 1.18
N GLU A 154 0.79 9.94 1.38
CA GLU A 154 0.36 10.88 2.41
C GLU A 154 -0.74 11.78 1.82
N ASP A 155 -1.88 11.87 2.50
CA ASP A 155 -2.95 12.77 2.09
C ASP A 155 -2.56 14.24 2.35
N THR A 156 -3.31 15.18 1.76
CA THR A 156 -3.05 16.63 1.88
C THR A 156 -3.07 17.17 3.33
N ASP A 157 -3.64 16.41 4.27
CA ASP A 157 -3.69 16.75 5.69
C ASP A 157 -2.56 16.09 6.51
N GLY A 158 -1.61 15.43 5.86
CA GLY A 158 -0.45 14.79 6.47
C GLY A 158 -0.75 13.44 7.13
N ILE A 159 -1.93 12.87 6.87
CA ILE A 159 -2.35 11.60 7.44
C ILE A 159 -2.19 10.50 6.39
N ILE A 160 -1.52 9.41 6.77
CA ILE A 160 -1.44 8.20 5.94
C ILE A 160 -2.69 7.37 6.20
N ARG A 161 -3.49 7.17 5.15
CA ARG A 161 -4.68 6.32 5.17
C ARG A 161 -4.43 5.08 4.32
N ARG A 162 -4.96 3.94 4.75
CA ARG A 162 -4.89 2.71 3.98
C ARG A 162 -5.85 2.84 2.80
N SER A 163 -5.30 3.05 1.60
CA SER A 163 -6.03 3.08 0.33
C SER A 163 -6.40 1.70 -0.20
#